data_AF-A0A143ZMP0-F1
#
_entry.id   AF-A0A143ZMP0-F1
#
_cell.length_a   1.000
_cell.length_b   1.000
_cell.length_c   1.000
_cell.angle_alpha   90.00
_cell.angle_beta   90.00
_cell.angle_gamma   90.00
#
_symmetry.space_group_name_H-M   'P 1'
#
loop_
_entity.id
_entity.type
_entity.pdbx_description
1 polymer ?
#
loop_
_entity_poly.entity_id
_entity_poly.type
_entity_poly.pdbx_seq_one_letter_code
_entity_poly.pdbx_strand_id
1 'polypeptide(L)'
;MKAQPILTVIFTSLLAAAPAQAAGPKPAEGFSFHVDAKLHFPGNKDMIAHHFCKPVADGMSQCLLFASDNADARLVGVEVIVGPDAYGELTDSEKPMWHYYRTEVPKVSATLPDLSEEGKEGGRKHPRNLWKSLSPSGY
;
A
#
# COMPACT_ATOMS: atom_id res chain seq x y z
N MET A 1 -11.41 54.91 56.09
CA MET A 1 -11.20 54.32 54.76
C MET A 1 -12.03 53.04 54.67
N LYS A 2 -12.78 52.87 53.58
CA LYS A 2 -13.71 51.75 53.32
C LYS A 2 -12.93 50.50 52.91
N ALA A 3 -13.41 49.32 53.28
CA ALA A 3 -13.09 48.08 52.57
C ALA A 3 -14.38 47.58 51.92
N GLN A 4 -14.42 47.56 50.59
CA GLN A 4 -15.48 46.89 49.84
C GLN A 4 -15.00 45.48 49.46
N PRO A 5 -15.85 44.45 49.60
CA PRO A 5 -15.50 43.11 49.19
C PRO A 5 -15.46 43.03 47.67
N ILE A 6 -14.33 42.55 47.15
CA ILE A 6 -14.15 42.27 45.72
C ILE A 6 -14.89 40.96 45.42
N LEU A 7 -15.97 41.06 44.65
CA LEU A 7 -16.71 39.90 44.15
C LEU A 7 -16.00 39.39 42.88
N THR A 8 -15.22 38.33 43.01
CA THR A 8 -14.60 37.65 41.87
C THR A 8 -15.63 36.74 41.20
N VAL A 9 -16.08 37.11 40.00
CA VAL A 9 -16.93 36.26 39.15
C VAL A 9 -16.03 35.37 38.30
N ILE A 10 -15.98 34.08 38.60
CA ILE A 10 -15.27 33.08 37.77
C ILE A 10 -16.23 32.67 36.65
N PHE A 11 -15.95 33.10 35.42
CA PHE A 11 -16.60 32.57 34.23
C PHE A 11 -15.96 31.23 33.87
N THR A 12 -16.54 30.12 34.31
CA THR A 12 -16.18 28.79 33.83
C THR A 12 -16.80 28.61 32.44
N SER A 13 -16.03 28.87 31.38
CA SER A 13 -16.44 28.48 30.03
C SER A 13 -16.54 26.96 29.96
N LEU A 14 -17.77 26.43 29.96
CA LEU A 14 -18.03 25.05 29.55
C LEU A 14 -17.79 24.97 28.03
N LEU A 15 -16.60 24.54 27.61
CA LEU A 15 -16.42 24.03 26.26
C LEU A 15 -17.13 22.68 26.17
N ALA A 16 -18.31 22.67 25.54
CA ALA A 16 -18.92 21.42 25.11
C ALA A 16 -18.00 20.78 24.06
N ALA A 17 -17.35 19.67 24.42
CA ALA A 17 -16.63 18.85 23.45
C ALA A 17 -17.67 18.26 22.49
N ALA A 18 -17.62 18.66 21.22
CA ALA A 18 -18.40 17.99 20.19
C ALA A 18 -17.94 16.53 20.09
N PRO A 19 -18.85 15.57 19.89
CA PRO A 19 -18.46 14.18 19.69
C PRO A 19 -17.55 14.12 18.47
N ALA A 20 -16.40 13.45 18.62
CA ALA A 20 -15.53 13.19 17.49
C ALA A 20 -16.31 12.34 16.48
N GLN A 21 -16.56 12.90 15.30
CA GLN A 21 -17.10 12.11 14.20
C GLN A 21 -16.07 11.02 13.89
N ALA A 22 -16.53 9.76 13.82
CA ALA A 22 -15.67 8.69 13.36
C ALA A 22 -15.07 9.11 12.01
N ALA A 23 -13.74 9.19 11.95
CA ALA A 23 -13.06 9.52 10.72
C ALA A 23 -13.45 8.46 9.69
N GLY A 24 -13.89 8.89 8.51
CA GLY A 24 -14.06 8.00 7.37
C GLY A 24 -12.72 7.35 7.00
N PRO A 25 -12.76 6.34 6.11
CA PRO A 25 -11.56 5.64 5.70
C PRO A 25 -10.51 6.61 5.13
N LYS A 26 -9.27 6.48 5.59
CA LYS A 26 -8.14 7.29 5.10
C LYS A 26 -7.65 6.78 3.73
N PRO A 27 -6.99 7.61 2.90
CA PRO A 27 -6.51 7.19 1.58
C PRO A 27 -5.56 5.97 1.57
N ALA A 28 -4.81 5.77 2.66
CA ALA A 28 -3.91 4.63 2.86
C ALA A 28 -4.63 3.33 3.28
N GLU A 29 -5.93 3.38 3.55
CA GLU A 29 -6.70 2.17 3.83
C GLU A 29 -6.85 1.31 2.57
N GLY A 30 -6.91 -0.02 2.77
CA GLY A 30 -7.11 -1.01 1.72
C GLY A 30 -5.85 -1.53 1.04
N PHE A 31 -4.66 -0.99 1.32
CA PHE A 31 -3.39 -1.59 0.91
C PHE A 31 -3.08 -2.81 1.79
N SER A 32 -3.82 -3.90 1.56
CA SER A 32 -3.80 -5.10 2.40
C SER A 32 -3.22 -6.33 1.71
N PHE A 33 -2.91 -6.25 0.40
CA PHE A 33 -2.20 -7.34 -0.27
C PHE A 33 -0.70 -7.18 -0.04
N HIS A 34 -0.13 -8.05 0.79
CA HIS A 34 1.25 -7.96 1.24
C HIS A 34 2.17 -8.88 0.42
N VAL A 35 3.22 -8.29 -0.17
CA VAL A 35 4.30 -9.00 -0.85
C VAL A 35 5.65 -8.55 -0.32
N ASP A 36 6.44 -9.51 0.15
CA ASP A 36 7.85 -9.29 0.46
C ASP A 36 8.70 -9.64 -0.74
N ALA A 37 9.64 -8.76 -1.13
CA ALA A 37 10.58 -9.06 -2.21
C ALA A 37 12.03 -8.75 -1.78
N LYS A 38 12.86 -9.80 -1.72
CA LYS A 38 14.32 -9.64 -1.62
C LYS A 38 14.94 -9.41 -2.99
N LEU A 39 16.14 -8.80 -3.01
CA LEU A 39 16.88 -8.40 -4.23
C LEU A 39 16.18 -7.31 -5.05
N HIS A 40 15.15 -6.68 -4.49
CA HIS A 40 14.36 -5.65 -5.16
C HIS A 40 15.15 -4.35 -5.36
N PHE A 41 15.99 -3.95 -4.39
CA PHE A 41 16.79 -2.73 -4.49
C PHE A 41 18.17 -3.00 -5.11
N PRO A 42 18.48 -2.47 -6.32
CA PRO A 42 19.78 -2.65 -6.96
C PRO A 42 20.88 -1.96 -6.14
N GLY A 43 21.58 -2.71 -5.30
CA GLY A 43 22.63 -2.18 -4.42
C GLY A 43 22.43 -2.52 -2.94
N ASN A 44 21.26 -3.05 -2.56
CA ASN A 44 21.02 -3.53 -1.21
C ASN A 44 20.26 -4.87 -1.25
N LYS A 45 21.03 -5.96 -1.39
CA LYS A 45 20.49 -7.32 -1.57
C LYS A 45 19.84 -7.89 -0.30
N ASP A 46 20.22 -7.37 0.86
CA ASP A 46 19.74 -7.84 2.16
C ASP A 46 18.45 -7.13 2.59
N MET A 47 18.12 -6.01 1.95
CA MET A 47 16.87 -5.29 2.19
C MET A 47 15.68 -6.02 1.54
N ILE A 48 14.61 -6.16 2.32
CA ILE A 48 13.31 -6.63 1.84
C ILE A 48 12.50 -5.39 1.47
N ALA A 49 11.91 -5.39 0.28
CA ALA A 49 10.87 -4.43 -0.09
C ALA A 49 9.52 -5.00 0.38
N HIS A 50 8.92 -4.35 1.36
CA HIS A 50 7.61 -4.70 1.92
C HIS A 50 6.53 -3.97 1.13
N HIS A 51 5.85 -4.67 0.21
CA HIS A 51 4.83 -4.10 -0.66
C HIS A 51 3.46 -4.29 -0.05
N PHE A 52 2.74 -3.20 0.15
CA PHE A 52 1.33 -3.23 0.49
C PHE A 52 0.57 -2.69 -0.71
N CYS A 53 -0.21 -3.56 -1.35
CA CYS A 53 -0.83 -3.29 -2.63
C CYS A 53 -2.36 -3.26 -2.54
N LYS A 54 -2.97 -2.51 -3.46
CA LYS A 54 -4.42 -2.54 -3.72
C LYS A 54 -4.74 -2.29 -5.19
N PRO A 55 -5.85 -2.85 -5.71
CA PRO A 55 -6.39 -2.42 -7.01
C PRO A 55 -6.84 -0.96 -6.91
N VAL A 56 -6.53 -0.17 -7.94
CA VAL A 56 -6.90 1.26 -8.02
C VAL A 56 -7.77 1.58 -9.23
N ALA A 57 -7.72 0.74 -10.26
CA ALA A 57 -8.62 0.74 -11.41
C ALA A 57 -8.65 -0.66 -12.01
N ASP A 58 -9.51 -0.89 -13.01
CA ASP A 58 -9.50 -2.16 -13.73
C ASP A 58 -8.15 -2.37 -14.42
N GLY A 59 -7.56 -3.55 -14.23
CA GLY A 59 -6.21 -3.85 -14.71
C GLY A 59 -5.08 -3.00 -14.10
N MET A 60 -5.31 -2.22 -13.03
CA MET A 60 -4.26 -1.42 -12.38
C MET A 60 -4.20 -1.66 -10.88
N SER A 61 -3.02 -1.93 -10.36
CA SER A 61 -2.74 -2.01 -8.92
C SER A 61 -1.65 -1.03 -8.54
N GLN A 62 -1.78 -0.45 -7.34
CA GLN A 62 -0.75 0.40 -6.75
C GLN A 62 -0.21 -0.28 -5.50
N CYS A 63 1.09 -0.22 -5.30
CA CYS A 63 1.80 -0.73 -4.13
C CYS A 63 2.58 0.39 -3.44
N LEU A 64 2.49 0.44 -2.12
CA LEU A 64 3.35 1.25 -1.26
C LEU A 64 4.45 0.34 -0.72
N LEU A 65 5.71 0.74 -0.92
CA LEU A 65 6.88 -0.04 -0.50
C LEU A 65 7.46 0.57 0.76
N PHE A 66 7.60 -0.24 1.81
CA PHE A 66 8.16 0.17 3.09
C PHE A 66 9.49 -0.53 3.38
N ALA A 67 10.32 0.12 4.20
CA ALA A 67 11.62 -0.42 4.63
C ALA A 67 11.50 -1.57 5.67
N SER A 68 10.32 -1.74 6.28
CA SER A 68 9.96 -2.81 7.20
C SER A 68 8.43 -2.91 7.33
N ASP A 69 7.93 -3.93 8.04
CA ASP A 69 6.51 -4.12 8.39
C ASP A 69 6.07 -3.41 9.67
N ASN A 70 6.93 -2.55 10.24
CA ASN A 70 6.58 -1.84 11.46
C ASN A 70 5.48 -0.81 11.17
N ALA A 71 4.62 -0.55 12.16
CA ALA A 71 3.52 0.40 12.03
C ALA A 71 3.96 1.84 11.69
N ASP A 72 5.23 2.19 11.96
CA ASP A 72 5.86 3.48 11.69
C ASP A 72 6.91 3.40 10.58
N ALA A 73 6.94 2.32 9.79
CA ALA A 73 7.94 2.10 8.76
C ALA A 73 7.99 3.25 7.74
N ARG A 74 9.20 3.56 7.29
CA ARG A 74 9.44 4.59 6.29
C ARG A 74 9.02 4.09 4.90
N LEU A 75 8.21 4.88 4.20
CA LEU A 75 7.94 4.67 2.77
C LEU A 75 9.22 4.87 1.96
N VAL A 76 9.56 3.89 1.13
CA VAL A 76 10.77 3.89 0.29
C VAL A 76 10.47 3.94 -1.20
N GLY A 77 9.24 3.62 -1.61
CA GLY A 77 8.84 3.64 -3.00
C GLY A 77 7.34 3.50 -3.20
N VAL A 78 6.92 3.73 -4.44
CA VAL A 78 5.57 3.47 -4.93
C VAL A 78 5.71 2.75 -6.25
N GLU A 79 4.95 1.68 -6.43
CA GLU A 79 4.89 0.95 -7.68
C GLU A 79 3.47 0.92 -8.22
N VAL A 80 3.38 0.95 -9.54
CA VAL A 80 2.12 0.74 -10.26
C VAL A 80 2.31 -0.46 -11.18
N ILE A 81 1.39 -1.42 -11.08
CA ILE A 81 1.33 -2.60 -11.93
C ILE A 81 0.14 -2.43 -12.86
N VAL A 82 0.40 -2.50 -14.16
CA VAL A 82 -0.62 -2.38 -15.21
C VAL A 82 -0.77 -3.68 -15.97
N GLY A 83 -2.01 -4.03 -16.28
CA GLY A 83 -2.35 -5.15 -17.15
C GLY A 83 -2.07 -4.84 -18.63
N PRO A 84 -2.18 -5.86 -19.50
CA PRO A 84 -1.88 -5.74 -20.92
C PRO A 84 -2.74 -4.68 -21.63
N ASP A 85 -4.01 -4.57 -21.28
CA ASP A 85 -4.92 -3.60 -21.92
C ASP A 85 -4.51 -2.16 -21.57
N ALA A 86 -4.29 -1.88 -20.28
CA ALA A 86 -3.79 -0.58 -19.82
C ALA A 86 -2.40 -0.23 -20.41
N TYR A 87 -1.51 -1.22 -20.57
CA TYR A 87 -0.23 -1.04 -21.25
C TYR A 87 -0.39 -0.76 -22.75
N GLY A 88 -1.39 -1.37 -23.40
CA GLY A 88 -1.71 -1.19 -24.81
C GLY A 88 -2.08 0.26 -25.16
N GLU A 89 -2.78 0.93 -24.24
CA GLU A 89 -3.21 2.33 -24.35
C GLU A 89 -2.08 3.35 -24.10
N LEU A 90 -0.91 2.92 -23.61
CA LEU A 90 0.22 3.81 -23.41
C LEU A 90 0.78 4.33 -24.74
N THR A 91 1.23 5.58 -24.73
CA THR A 91 1.93 6.20 -25.86
C THR A 91 3.29 5.55 -26.10
N ASP A 92 3.83 5.70 -27.30
CA ASP A 92 5.16 5.18 -27.65
C ASP A 92 6.28 5.81 -26.81
N SER A 93 6.07 7.01 -26.27
CA SER A 93 7.00 7.65 -25.33
C SER A 93 6.89 7.11 -23.90
N GLU A 94 5.72 6.59 -23.52
CA GLU A 94 5.51 6.03 -22.18
C GLU A 94 6.00 4.58 -22.11
N LYS A 95 5.73 3.75 -23.12
CA LYS A 95 6.08 2.32 -23.13
C LYS A 95 7.53 2.00 -22.71
N PRO A 96 8.57 2.77 -23.13
CA PRO A 96 9.96 2.56 -22.71
C PRO A 96 10.23 2.83 -21.22
N MET A 97 9.35 3.57 -20.54
CA MET A 97 9.48 3.90 -19.11
C MET A 97 9.00 2.76 -18.20
N TRP A 98 8.38 1.73 -18.78
CA TRP A 98 7.87 0.57 -18.05
C TRP A 98 8.79 -0.62 -18.26
N HIS A 99 8.95 -1.43 -17.22
CA HIS A 99 9.65 -2.70 -17.29
C HIS A 99 8.65 -3.86 -17.31
N TYR A 100 8.99 -4.92 -18.04
CA TYR A 100 8.10 -6.06 -18.18
C TYR A 100 8.18 -6.97 -16.95
N TYR A 101 7.03 -7.14 -16.28
CA TYR A 101 6.91 -7.91 -15.05
C TYR A 101 7.49 -9.33 -15.14
N ARG A 102 7.32 -10.02 -16.29
CA ARG A 102 7.85 -11.37 -16.50
C ARG A 102 9.38 -11.44 -16.46
N THR A 103 10.05 -10.33 -16.73
CA THR A 103 11.51 -10.23 -16.67
C THR A 103 11.97 -9.87 -15.26
N GLU A 104 11.22 -9.03 -14.53
CA GLU A 104 11.65 -8.52 -13.22
C GLU A 104 11.37 -9.48 -12.06
N VAL A 105 10.21 -10.15 -12.07
CA VAL A 105 9.80 -10.98 -10.92
C VAL A 105 10.67 -12.20 -10.68
N PRO A 106 11.18 -12.91 -11.70
CA PRO A 106 12.14 -13.99 -11.47
C PRO A 106 13.47 -13.53 -10.85
N LYS A 107 13.80 -12.23 -10.90
CA LYS A 107 15.02 -11.68 -10.31
C LYS A 107 14.91 -11.39 -8.82
N VAL A 108 13.68 -11.36 -8.29
CA VAL A 108 13.41 -11.14 -6.87
C VAL A 108 12.99 -12.43 -6.19
N SER A 109 13.33 -12.58 -4.91
CA SER A 109 12.79 -13.66 -4.09
C SER A 109 11.54 -13.12 -3.40
N ALA A 110 10.38 -13.36 -4.03
CA ALA A 110 9.09 -12.88 -3.58
C ALA A 110 8.35 -13.89 -2.69
N THR A 111 7.72 -13.40 -1.61
CA THR A 111 6.88 -14.19 -0.71
C THR A 111 5.58 -13.47 -0.37
N LEU A 112 4.55 -14.23 0.02
CA LEU A 112 3.24 -13.72 0.45
C LEU A 112 3.09 -14.04 1.95
N PRO A 113 3.67 -13.22 2.84
CA PRO A 113 3.81 -13.55 4.26
C PRO A 113 2.47 -13.74 4.97
N ASP A 114 1.45 -12.98 4.58
CA ASP A 114 0.15 -12.95 5.25
C ASP A 114 -0.86 -13.95 4.68
N LEU A 115 -0.50 -14.68 3.62
CA LEU A 115 -1.35 -15.73 3.10
C LEU A 115 -1.18 -17.02 3.90
N SER A 116 -2.29 -17.68 4.23
CA SER A 116 -2.26 -19.05 4.73
C SER A 116 -1.65 -19.99 3.69
N GLU A 117 -1.15 -21.15 4.10
CA GLU A 117 -0.63 -22.15 3.16
C GLU A 117 -1.67 -22.58 2.13
N GLU A 118 -2.94 -22.66 2.54
CA GLU A 118 -4.08 -22.88 1.64
C GLU A 118 -4.26 -21.72 0.66
N GLY A 119 -4.14 -20.47 1.11
CA GLY A 119 -4.19 -19.28 0.25
C GLY A 119 -3.03 -19.21 -0.74
N LYS A 120 -1.82 -19.59 -0.31
CA LYS A 120 -0.62 -19.69 -1.15
C LYS A 120 -0.80 -20.78 -2.21
N GLU A 121 -1.30 -21.96 -1.83
CA GLU A 121 -1.57 -23.06 -2.75
C GLU A 121 -2.72 -22.73 -3.72
N GLY A 122 -3.78 -22.09 -3.24
CA GLY A 122 -4.91 -21.63 -4.04
C GLY A 122 -4.48 -20.59 -5.09
N GLY A 123 -3.64 -19.62 -4.70
CA GLY A 123 -3.02 -18.68 -5.64
C GLY A 123 -2.14 -19.39 -6.68
N ARG A 124 -1.46 -20.46 -6.30
CA ARG A 124 -0.65 -21.30 -7.20
C ARG A 124 -1.50 -22.15 -8.16
N LYS A 125 -2.62 -22.72 -7.69
CA LYS A 125 -3.49 -23.66 -8.44
C LYS A 125 -4.60 -23.00 -9.24
N HIS A 126 -5.04 -21.80 -8.85
CA HIS A 126 -6.21 -21.15 -9.44
C HIS A 126 -5.95 -19.66 -9.67
N PRO A 127 -5.25 -19.31 -10.77
CA PRO A 127 -4.71 -17.98 -10.94
C PRO A 127 -5.74 -16.90 -11.28
N ARG A 128 -7.04 -17.23 -11.35
CA ARG A 128 -8.02 -16.51 -12.17
C ARG A 128 -8.33 -15.07 -11.74
N ASN A 129 -7.75 -14.55 -10.66
CA ASN A 129 -8.06 -13.20 -10.19
C ASN A 129 -6.82 -12.41 -9.69
N LEU A 130 -5.73 -13.08 -9.28
CA LEU A 130 -4.54 -12.41 -8.73
C LEU A 130 -3.22 -12.89 -9.36
N TRP A 131 -3.15 -14.14 -9.81
CA TRP A 131 -1.97 -14.72 -10.44
C TRP A 131 -2.08 -14.76 -11.98
N LYS A 132 -3.24 -14.41 -12.55
CA LYS A 132 -3.41 -14.13 -13.99
C LYS A 132 -2.85 -12.76 -14.37
N SER A 133 -2.90 -11.78 -13.47
CA SER A 133 -2.21 -10.50 -13.65
C SER A 133 -0.72 -10.59 -13.32
N LEU A 134 -0.29 -11.59 -12.53
CA LEU A 134 1.06 -11.71 -11.97
C LEU A 134 1.80 -13.00 -12.34
N SER A 135 1.36 -13.77 -13.34
CA SER A 135 2.11 -14.96 -13.79
C SER A 135 1.95 -15.28 -15.28
N PRO A 136 2.91 -16.03 -15.85
CA PRO A 136 3.27 -15.93 -17.26
C PRO A 136 2.35 -16.65 -18.25
N SER A 137 1.27 -17.31 -17.80
CA SER A 137 0.37 -18.10 -18.67
C SER A 137 -0.95 -17.40 -18.98
N GLY A 138 -0.90 -16.07 -19.12
CA GLY A 138 -1.94 -15.33 -19.84
C GLY A 138 -2.10 -15.75 -21.32
N TYR A 139 -1.17 -16.58 -21.82
CA TYR A 139 -1.28 -17.52 -22.94
C TYR A 139 -0.40 -18.74 -22.66
#